data_AF-A0A955TBU5-F1
#
_entry.id   AF-A0A955TBU5-F1
#
_cell.length_a   1.000
_cell.length_b   1.000
_cell.length_c   1.000
_cell.angle_alpha   90.00
_cell.angle_beta   90.00
_cell.angle_gamma   90.00
#
_symmetry.space_group_name_H-M   'P 1'
#
loop_
_entity.id
_entity.type
_entity.pdbx_description
1 polymer ?
#
loop_
_entity_poly.entity_id
_entity_poly.type
_entity_poly.pdbx_seq_one_letter_code
_entity_poly.pdbx_strand_id
1 'polypeptide(L)'
;MKEFEEDQLPLKWSVPIGPGYNGPTVAEGRVYVMDRQTQPTEIERVHCLDWETGETIWSTSYEAVYKVDYDLGPRASITIDEGRAYALGTMGHFHCYDAASGETLFAKDLQTEYEIEMPIW
;
A
#
# COMPACT_ATOMS: atom_id res chain seq x y z
N MET A 1 25.76 11.40 -19.26
CA MET A 1 24.72 11.57 -18.23
C MET A 1 23.65 12.45 -18.86
N LYS A 2 22.36 12.12 -18.76
CA LYS A 2 21.30 13.04 -19.23
C LYS A 2 21.04 14.03 -18.11
N GLU A 3 21.08 15.30 -18.45
CA GLU A 3 20.72 16.41 -17.56
C GLU A 3 19.28 16.82 -17.87
N PHE A 4 18.55 17.27 -16.85
CA PHE A 4 17.24 17.89 -17.05
C PHE A 4 17.44 19.30 -17.61
N GLU A 5 16.55 19.71 -18.52
CA GLU A 5 16.62 21.04 -19.15
C GLU A 5 16.27 22.18 -18.16
N GLU A 6 15.57 21.85 -17.08
CA GLU A 6 15.14 22.78 -16.03
C GLU A 6 15.61 22.27 -14.66
N ASP A 7 15.83 23.20 -13.73
CA ASP A 7 16.21 22.90 -12.33
C ASP A 7 15.11 22.17 -11.55
N GLN A 8 13.87 22.19 -12.03
CA GLN A 8 12.72 21.57 -11.41
C GLN A 8 11.87 20.80 -12.43
N LEU A 9 11.50 19.56 -12.08
CA LEU A 9 10.55 18.80 -12.86
C LEU A 9 9.12 19.30 -12.58
N PRO A 10 8.29 19.55 -13.61
CA PRO A 10 6.91 19.96 -13.41
C PRO A 10 6.11 18.84 -12.73
N LEU A 11 5.38 19.19 -11.67
CA LEU A 11 4.44 18.28 -11.02
C LEU A 11 3.32 17.89 -11.98
N LYS A 12 3.11 16.59 -12.19
CA LYS A 12 2.04 16.06 -13.06
C LYS A 12 0.72 15.89 -12.34
N TRP A 13 0.74 15.21 -11.20
CA TRP A 13 -0.44 14.97 -10.37
C TRP A 13 -0.03 14.70 -8.93
N SER A 14 -0.99 14.80 -8.03
CA SER A 14 -0.86 14.44 -6.62
C SER A 14 -2.19 13.94 -6.09
N VAL A 15 -2.17 12.93 -5.23
CA VAL A 15 -3.36 12.44 -4.53
C VAL A 15 -3.20 12.53 -3.01
N PRO A 16 -4.28 12.81 -2.26
CA PRO A 16 -4.24 12.70 -0.82
C PRO A 16 -4.22 11.22 -0.41
N ILE A 17 -3.21 10.83 0.35
CA ILE A 17 -3.12 9.53 1.01
C ILE A 17 -2.94 9.71 2.52
N GLY A 18 -3.32 8.69 3.28
CA GLY A 18 -3.04 8.63 4.70
C GLY A 18 -1.54 8.40 4.97
N PRO A 19 -1.14 8.42 6.25
CA PRO A 19 0.22 8.10 6.64
C PRO A 19 0.61 6.64 6.36
N GLY A 20 1.90 6.42 6.09
CA GLY A 20 2.51 5.12 5.79
C GLY A 20 4.01 5.27 5.60
N TYR A 21 4.77 4.19 5.79
CA TYR A 21 6.24 4.17 5.60
C TYR A 21 6.68 3.47 4.31
N ASN A 22 5.74 2.84 3.60
CA ASN A 22 6.01 2.12 2.37
C ASN A 22 6.28 3.08 1.20
N GLY A 23 7.13 2.63 0.28
CA GLY A 23 7.33 3.31 -1.01
C GLY A 23 6.29 2.85 -2.04
N PRO A 24 5.90 3.72 -3.00
CA PRO A 24 5.03 3.33 -4.08
C PRO A 24 5.70 2.31 -4.99
N THR A 25 4.94 1.35 -5.48
CA THR A 25 5.38 0.41 -6.51
C THR A 25 4.70 0.77 -7.83
N VAL A 26 5.48 0.82 -8.92
CA VAL A 26 4.96 1.16 -10.25
C VAL A 26 5.12 -0.05 -11.17
N ALA A 27 4.02 -0.55 -11.72
CA ALA A 27 4.01 -1.68 -12.64
C ALA A 27 2.80 -1.60 -13.57
N GLU A 28 2.96 -2.02 -14.83
CA GLU A 28 1.86 -2.18 -15.80
C GLU A 28 0.90 -0.96 -15.88
N GLY A 29 1.47 0.25 -15.87
CA GLY A 29 0.72 1.51 -15.96
C GLY A 29 -0.01 1.92 -14.67
N ARG A 30 0.39 1.40 -13.52
CA ARG A 30 -0.30 1.62 -12.25
C ARG A 30 0.67 1.96 -11.13
N VAL A 31 0.21 2.72 -10.15
CA VAL A 31 0.92 3.03 -8.91
C VAL A 31 0.20 2.39 -7.75
N TYR A 32 0.91 1.56 -6.99
CA TYR A 32 0.41 0.85 -5.82
C TYR A 32 1.03 1.42 -4.56
N VAL A 33 0.22 1.75 -3.56
CA VAL A 33 0.68 2.30 -2.28
C VAL A 33 -0.28 1.93 -1.16
N MET A 34 0.23 1.81 0.07
CA MET A 34 -0.60 1.57 1.24
C MET A 34 -0.59 2.77 2.18
N ASP A 35 -1.67 2.93 2.94
CA ASP A 35 -1.72 3.88 4.04
C ASP A 35 -2.53 3.34 5.22
N ARG A 36 -2.56 4.11 6.31
CA ARG A 36 -3.40 3.88 7.48
C ARG A 36 -4.38 5.05 7.67
N GLN A 37 -5.59 4.75 8.14
CA GLN A 37 -6.51 5.74 8.70
C GLN A 37 -6.93 5.29 10.11
N THR A 38 -7.05 6.24 11.03
CA THR A 38 -7.45 5.96 12.43
C THR A 38 -8.88 6.37 12.76
N GLN A 39 -9.55 7.07 11.83
CA GLN A 39 -10.92 7.53 11.97
C GLN A 39 -11.74 7.23 10.70
N PRO A 40 -13.02 6.85 10.82
CA PRO A 40 -13.75 6.59 12.08
C PRO A 40 -13.31 5.29 12.78
N THR A 41 -12.58 4.42 12.08
CA THR A 41 -12.03 3.16 12.57
C THR A 41 -10.57 3.03 12.16
N GLU A 42 -9.81 2.18 12.86
CA GLU A 42 -8.42 1.87 12.53
C GLU A 42 -8.37 0.87 11.36
N ILE A 43 -7.97 1.37 10.21
CA ILE A 43 -7.85 0.58 8.97
C ILE A 43 -6.51 0.83 8.29
N GLU A 44 -6.03 -0.19 7.60
CA GLU A 44 -5.06 0.00 6.52
C GLU A 44 -5.79 -0.07 5.19
N ARG A 45 -5.25 0.65 4.20
CA ARG A 45 -5.78 0.68 2.84
C ARG A 45 -4.70 0.33 1.84
N VAL A 46 -5.11 -0.30 0.76
CA VAL A 46 -4.28 -0.63 -0.40
C VAL A 46 -4.88 0.09 -1.59
N HIS A 47 -4.10 0.95 -2.22
CA HIS A 47 -4.52 1.76 -3.36
C HIS A 47 -3.84 1.28 -4.63
N CYS A 48 -4.59 1.33 -5.74
CA CYS A 48 -4.06 1.28 -7.09
C CYS A 48 -4.54 2.52 -7.84
N LEU A 49 -3.60 3.28 -8.37
CA LEU A 49 -3.83 4.52 -9.08
C LEU A 49 -3.35 4.37 -10.52
N ASP A 50 -3.96 5.11 -11.42
CA ASP A 50 -3.45 5.31 -12.76
C ASP A 50 -2.13 6.12 -12.70
N TRP A 51 -1.10 5.66 -13.40
CA TRP A 51 0.22 6.29 -13.31
C TRP A 51 0.33 7.62 -14.07
N GLU A 52 -0.52 7.88 -15.05
CA GLU A 52 -0.51 9.12 -15.83
C GLU A 52 -1.35 10.21 -15.17
N THR A 53 -2.48 9.84 -14.57
CA THR A 53 -3.46 10.78 -14.03
C THR A 53 -3.48 10.86 -12.50
N GLY A 54 -3.04 9.80 -11.81
CA GLY A 54 -3.21 9.65 -10.37
C GLY A 54 -4.62 9.24 -9.95
N GLU A 55 -5.55 9.04 -10.88
CA GLU A 55 -6.92 8.63 -10.54
C GLU A 55 -6.94 7.25 -9.89
N THR A 56 -7.80 7.07 -8.89
CA THR A 56 -7.96 5.78 -8.23
C THR A 56 -8.64 4.78 -9.17
N ILE A 57 -7.95 3.69 -9.50
CA ILE A 57 -8.50 2.55 -10.23
C ILE A 57 -9.27 1.66 -9.26
N TRP A 58 -8.64 1.32 -8.13
CA TRP A 58 -9.28 0.60 -7.04
C TRP A 58 -8.64 0.97 -5.69
N SER A 59 -9.41 0.82 -4.62
CA SER A 59 -8.93 0.97 -3.25
C SER A 59 -9.65 -0.05 -2.38
N THR A 60 -8.90 -0.80 -1.59
CA THR A 60 -9.43 -1.75 -0.62
C THR A 60 -8.97 -1.37 0.78
N SER A 61 -9.72 -1.78 1.79
CA SER A 61 -9.37 -1.54 3.18
C SER A 61 -9.69 -2.75 4.04
N TYR A 62 -9.00 -2.84 5.18
CA TYR A 62 -9.24 -3.84 6.19
C TYR A 62 -8.97 -3.25 7.57
N GLU A 63 -9.67 -3.77 8.57
CA GLU A 63 -9.44 -3.39 9.96
C GLU A 63 -8.02 -3.77 10.39
N ALA A 64 -7.31 -2.83 11.00
CA ALA A 64 -5.94 -3.03 11.46
C ALA A 64 -5.71 -2.21 12.73
N VAL A 65 -6.00 -2.81 13.89
CA VAL A 65 -5.74 -2.21 15.19
C VAL A 65 -4.26 -2.34 15.53
N TYR A 66 -3.57 -1.21 15.67
CA TYR A 66 -2.12 -1.21 15.88
C TYR A 66 -1.76 -1.45 17.35
N LYS A 67 -0.71 -2.25 17.57
CA LYS A 67 -0.11 -2.50 18.88
C LYS A 67 1.41 -2.26 18.86
N VAL A 68 1.85 -1.31 18.04
CA VAL A 68 3.25 -0.96 17.78
C VAL A 68 3.49 0.53 18.06
N ASP A 69 4.72 0.90 18.42
CA ASP A 69 5.08 2.27 18.83
C ASP A 69 5.15 3.24 17.63
N TYR A 70 5.65 2.78 16.49
CA TYR A 70 5.70 3.57 15.25
C TYR A 70 4.48 3.25 14.39
N ASP A 71 3.38 3.92 14.73
CA ASP A 71 2.05 3.54 14.30
C ASP A 71 1.56 4.25 13.04
N LEU A 72 2.37 5.09 12.40
CA LEU A 72 1.89 5.91 11.28
C LEU A 72 1.37 5.09 10.09
N GLY A 73 1.83 3.86 9.87
CA GLY A 73 1.20 3.02 8.86
C GLY A 73 2.05 1.84 8.36
N PRO A 74 1.60 1.20 7.26
CA PRO A 74 2.24 0.03 6.66
C PRO A 74 3.64 0.37 6.13
N ARG A 75 4.57 -0.58 6.32
CA ARG A 75 6.01 -0.44 6.01
C ARG A 75 6.44 -1.12 4.72
N ALA A 76 5.84 -2.24 4.37
CA ALA A 76 6.22 -3.00 3.19
C ALA A 76 5.65 -2.35 1.92
N SER A 77 6.51 -2.18 0.90
CA SER A 77 6.03 -1.89 -0.45
C SER A 77 5.31 -3.09 -1.03
N ILE A 78 4.23 -2.83 -1.77
CA ILE A 78 3.44 -3.87 -2.45
C ILE A 78 4.32 -4.54 -3.50
N THR A 79 4.36 -5.87 -3.49
CA THR A 79 5.06 -6.62 -4.55
C THR A 79 4.08 -6.93 -5.67
N ILE A 80 4.48 -6.68 -6.92
CA ILE A 80 3.69 -7.06 -8.11
C ILE A 80 4.40 -8.23 -8.80
N ASP A 81 3.68 -9.33 -9.01
CA ASP A 81 4.18 -10.49 -9.75
C ASP A 81 3.01 -11.24 -10.41
N GLU A 82 3.21 -11.66 -11.66
CA GLU A 82 2.21 -12.42 -12.46
C GLU A 82 0.77 -11.88 -12.39
N GLY A 83 0.59 -10.56 -12.46
CA GLY A 83 -0.73 -9.91 -12.40
C GLY A 83 -1.35 -9.87 -11.00
N ARG A 84 -0.57 -10.12 -9.95
CA ARG A 84 -1.01 -10.10 -8.55
C ARG A 84 -0.31 -9.02 -7.76
N ALA A 85 -1.03 -8.42 -6.82
CA ALA A 85 -0.52 -7.45 -5.87
C ALA A 85 -0.48 -8.06 -4.46
N TYR A 86 0.72 -8.21 -3.92
CA TYR A 86 0.95 -8.76 -2.58
C TYR A 86 1.19 -7.62 -1.60
N ALA A 87 0.29 -7.47 -0.64
CA ALA A 87 0.33 -6.43 0.38
C ALA A 87 0.54 -7.07 1.76
N LEU A 88 1.49 -6.53 2.51
CA LEU A 88 1.75 -6.93 3.90
C LEU A 88 1.54 -5.73 4.82
N GLY A 89 0.47 -5.78 5.59
CA GLY A 89 0.14 -4.80 6.61
C GLY A 89 1.07 -4.84 7.82
N THR A 90 1.11 -3.76 8.60
CA THR A 90 1.97 -3.66 9.80
C THR A 90 1.70 -4.77 10.80
N MET A 91 0.41 -5.13 10.97
CA MET A 91 -0.03 -6.12 11.94
C MET A 91 -0.08 -7.54 11.36
N GLY A 92 0.65 -7.83 10.28
CA GLY A 92 0.72 -9.19 9.72
C GLY A 92 -0.49 -9.60 8.88
N HIS A 93 -1.31 -8.65 8.44
CA HIS A 93 -2.35 -8.90 7.44
C HIS A 93 -1.68 -9.07 6.07
N PHE A 94 -1.67 -10.30 5.56
CA PHE A 94 -1.05 -10.63 4.28
C PHE A 94 -2.12 -10.92 3.23
N HIS A 95 -2.26 -10.00 2.28
CA HIS A 95 -3.28 -10.05 1.24
C HIS A 95 -2.65 -10.20 -0.14
N CYS A 96 -3.33 -10.94 -1.00
CA CYS A 96 -3.05 -10.98 -2.43
C CYS A 96 -4.29 -10.56 -3.17
N TYR A 97 -4.12 -9.59 -4.06
CA TYR A 97 -5.17 -9.07 -4.92
C TYR A 97 -4.86 -9.37 -6.39
N ASP A 98 -5.91 -9.46 -7.21
CA ASP A 98 -5.76 -9.22 -8.64
C ASP A 98 -5.26 -7.79 -8.83
N ALA A 99 -4.11 -7.62 -9.48
CA ALA A 99 -3.46 -6.32 -9.56
C ALA A 99 -4.26 -5.32 -10.41
N ALA A 100 -5.13 -5.81 -11.30
CA ALA A 100 -5.89 -4.98 -12.21
C ALA A 100 -7.20 -4.49 -11.61
N SER A 101 -7.91 -5.35 -10.86
CA SER A 101 -9.26 -5.09 -10.34
C SER A 101 -9.30 -4.80 -8.85
N GLY A 102 -8.28 -5.22 -8.08
CA GLY A 102 -8.29 -5.15 -6.63
C GLY A 102 -9.11 -6.25 -5.96
N GLU A 103 -9.60 -7.24 -6.72
CA GLU A 103 -10.29 -8.40 -6.17
C GLU A 103 -9.34 -9.19 -5.25
N THR A 104 -9.80 -9.50 -4.03
CA THR A 104 -9.02 -10.32 -3.10
C THR A 104 -8.96 -11.77 -3.58
N LEU A 105 -7.76 -12.23 -3.95
CA LEU A 105 -7.50 -13.63 -4.32
C LEU A 105 -7.29 -14.50 -3.08
N PHE A 106 -6.58 -13.97 -2.08
CA PHE A 106 -6.53 -14.56 -0.74
C PHE A 106 -6.21 -13.48 0.31
N ALA A 107 -6.60 -13.78 1.56
CA ALA A 107 -6.25 -13.00 2.72
C ALA A 107 -5.83 -13.93 3.86
N LYS A 108 -4.76 -13.57 4.56
CA LYS A 108 -4.16 -14.32 5.66
C LYS A 108 -3.85 -13.40 6.82
N ASP A 109 -4.13 -13.85 8.03
CA ASP A 109 -3.64 -13.22 9.25
C ASP A 109 -2.47 -14.05 9.78
N LEU A 110 -1.26 -13.50 9.67
CA LEU A 110 -0.05 -14.22 10.06
C LEU A 110 0.07 -14.41 11.58
N GLN A 111 -0.56 -13.55 12.39
CA GLN A 111 -0.63 -13.74 13.84
C GLN A 111 -1.43 -14.99 14.17
N THR A 112 -2.55 -15.18 13.49
CA THR A 112 -3.43 -16.34 13.71
C THR A 112 -2.87 -17.61 13.08
N GLU A 113 -2.26 -17.52 11.89
CA GLU A 113 -1.75 -18.71 11.17
C GLU A 113 -0.40 -19.23 11.69
N TYR A 114 0.49 -18.36 12.15
CA TYR A 114 1.88 -18.71 12.48
C TYR A 114 2.32 -18.29 13.87
N GLU A 115 1.44 -17.70 14.68
CA GLU A 115 1.76 -17.21 16.02
C GLU A 115 2.99 -16.28 16.03
N ILE A 116 3.09 -15.41 15.02
CA ILE A 116 4.25 -14.52 14.88
C ILE A 116 4.44 -13.64 16.12
N GLU A 117 5.69 -13.34 16.44
CA GLU A 117 6.03 -12.31 17.42
C GLU A 117 6.07 -10.95 16.71
N MET A 118 5.05 -10.13 16.93
CA MET A 118 4.97 -8.82 16.30
C MET A 118 6.06 -7.90 16.87
N PRO A 119 6.96 -7.35 16.03
CA PRO A 119 7.89 -6.33 16.50
C PRO A 119 7.11 -5.07 16.86
N ILE A 120 7.41 -4.51 18.04
CA ILE A 120 6.74 -3.30 18.56
C ILE A 120 7.41 -2.00 18.10
N TRP A 121 8.65 -2.07 17.61
CA TRP A 121 9.51 -0.94 17.30
C TRP A 121 9.70 -0.74 15.79
#